data_AF-A0A7K9ANB3-F1
#
_entry.id   AF-A0A7K9ANB3-F1
#
_cell.length_a   1.000
_cell.length_b   1.000
_cell.length_c   1.000
_cell.angle_alpha   90.00
_cell.angle_beta   90.00
_cell.angle_gamma   90.00
#
_symmetry.space_group_name_H-M   'P 1'
#
loop_
_entity.id
_entity.type
_entity.pdbx_description
1 polymer ?
#
loop_
_entity_poly.entity_id
_entity_poly.type
_entity_poly.pdbx_seq_one_letter_code
_entity_poly.pdbx_strand_id
1 'polypeptide(L)'
;CKLEQQACLASKQLAVKCEGQCPCATEHGPTAAAAETCTGQDLADLGDRLRDWFQLLRENAKQNGSGGAGTRRGAEAGRPTRHLGGGVRRSRGAAASHAPPPRPAALDKSLAAGCKDAVGWMFARLDTSGDLFLEQAELAAINLDKYEVCIRAFFNSCDTHKDGRVSTAEWCFCFWREKPPCLRELEKIQIQEAAKKKPGIFIPSCDEDGYYRKLQCEQGGGECWCVDPLGLE
;
A
#
# COMPACT_ATOMS: atom_id res chain seq x y z
N CYS A 1 -13.41 -1.80 -51.68
CA CYS A 1 -12.94 -2.26 -53.00
C CYS A 1 -11.77 -3.27 -52.94
N LYS A 2 -10.50 -2.88 -52.67
CA LYS A 2 -9.35 -3.84 -52.72
C LYS A 2 -9.41 -4.97 -51.68
N LEU A 3 -9.90 -4.67 -50.47
CA LEU A 3 -10.08 -5.66 -49.38
C LEU A 3 -11.23 -6.65 -49.69
N GLU A 4 -12.33 -6.15 -50.23
CA GLU A 4 -13.50 -6.97 -50.60
C GLU A 4 -13.19 -7.90 -51.77
N GLN A 5 -12.37 -7.46 -52.72
CA GLN A 5 -11.89 -8.33 -53.80
C GLN A 5 -11.05 -9.50 -53.26
N GLN A 6 -10.20 -9.26 -52.26
CA GLN A 6 -9.42 -10.32 -51.59
C GLN A 6 -10.31 -11.25 -50.75
N ALA A 7 -11.33 -10.71 -50.08
CA ALA A 7 -12.32 -11.49 -49.35
C ALA A 7 -13.08 -12.46 -50.28
N CYS A 8 -13.45 -11.98 -51.46
CA CYS A 8 -14.11 -12.76 -52.50
C CYS A 8 -13.19 -13.88 -53.03
N LEU A 9 -11.94 -13.54 -53.41
CA LEU A 9 -10.98 -14.53 -53.92
C LEU A 9 -10.58 -15.58 -52.88
N ALA A 10 -10.54 -15.21 -51.59
CA ALA A 10 -10.18 -16.11 -50.51
C ALA A 10 -11.39 -16.86 -49.90
N SER A 11 -12.63 -16.57 -50.34
CA SER A 11 -13.87 -17.08 -49.75
C SER A 11 -13.94 -16.93 -48.22
N LYS A 12 -13.41 -15.81 -47.71
CA LYS A 12 -13.37 -15.49 -46.27
C LYS A 12 -13.90 -14.09 -46.04
N GLN A 13 -14.62 -13.87 -44.94
CA GLN A 13 -14.97 -12.52 -44.51
C GLN A 13 -13.75 -11.86 -43.87
N LEU A 14 -13.26 -10.78 -44.48
CA LEU A 14 -12.11 -10.03 -44.01
C LEU A 14 -12.58 -8.70 -43.42
N ALA A 15 -12.17 -8.42 -42.18
CA ALA A 15 -12.43 -7.15 -41.49
C ALA A 15 -11.12 -6.37 -41.32
N VAL A 16 -11.19 -5.05 -41.45
CA VAL A 16 -10.05 -4.16 -41.21
C VAL A 16 -9.82 -4.08 -39.71
N LYS A 17 -8.61 -4.47 -39.25
CA LYS A 17 -8.26 -4.45 -37.81
C LYS A 17 -7.74 -3.09 -37.34
N CYS A 18 -7.32 -2.23 -38.28
CA CYS A 18 -6.60 -0.98 -38.05
C CYS A 18 -6.54 -0.19 -39.37
N GLU A 19 -6.64 1.13 -39.31
CA GLU A 19 -6.42 2.01 -40.46
C GLU A 19 -4.93 2.36 -40.58
N GLY A 20 -4.36 2.27 -41.79
CA GLY A 20 -2.96 2.59 -42.07
C GLY A 20 -2.20 1.52 -42.89
N GLN A 21 -0.88 1.69 -43.06
CA GLN A 21 -0.01 0.70 -43.70
C GLN A 21 0.27 -0.47 -42.75
N CYS A 22 0.12 -1.71 -43.26
CA CYS A 22 0.56 -2.91 -42.54
C CYS A 22 2.10 -3.00 -42.50
N PRO A 23 2.70 -3.52 -41.41
CA PRO A 23 2.06 -4.09 -40.24
C PRO A 23 1.53 -3.02 -39.29
N CYS A 24 0.29 -3.19 -38.82
CA CYS A 24 -0.24 -2.35 -37.75
C CYS A 24 0.56 -2.61 -36.49
N ALA A 25 0.92 -1.54 -35.77
CA ALA A 25 1.58 -1.66 -34.49
C ALA A 25 0.74 -2.56 -33.59
N THR A 26 1.29 -3.71 -33.20
CA THR A 26 0.79 -4.46 -32.06
C THR A 26 1.04 -3.60 -30.83
N GLU A 27 -0.04 -3.17 -30.19
CA GLU A 27 -0.08 -2.36 -28.96
C GLU A 27 0.75 -2.99 -27.82
N HIS A 28 2.07 -2.82 -27.87
CA HIS A 28 3.01 -3.02 -26.78
C HIS A 28 4.02 -1.86 -26.80
N GLY A 29 3.58 -0.71 -26.30
CA GLY A 29 4.36 0.50 -26.10
C GLY A 29 3.43 1.63 -25.63
N PRO A 30 3.79 2.40 -24.59
CA PRO A 30 2.86 2.95 -23.61
C PRO A 30 2.03 4.09 -24.20
N THR A 31 0.79 3.80 -24.55
CA THR A 31 -0.25 4.80 -24.76
C THR A 31 -0.83 5.17 -23.40
N ALA A 32 -0.85 6.46 -23.11
CA ALA A 32 -1.38 7.06 -21.89
C ALA A 32 -2.93 7.00 -21.83
N ALA A 33 -3.50 5.82 -22.09
CA ALA A 33 -4.93 5.56 -22.14
C ALA A 33 -5.31 4.16 -21.62
N ALA A 34 -4.48 3.56 -20.74
CA ALA A 34 -4.76 2.30 -20.06
C ALA A 34 -4.81 2.48 -18.53
N ALA A 35 -5.61 3.43 -18.07
CA ALA A 35 -5.85 3.64 -16.64
C ALA A 35 -7.33 3.44 -16.27
N GLU A 36 -8.01 2.46 -16.88
CA GLU A 36 -9.39 2.10 -16.49
C GLU A 36 -9.48 0.79 -15.69
N THR A 37 -8.41 0.00 -15.60
CA THR A 37 -8.41 -1.21 -14.75
C THR A 37 -7.00 -1.48 -14.26
N CYS A 38 -6.84 -1.55 -12.94
CA CYS A 38 -5.55 -1.82 -12.32
C CYS A 38 -5.24 -3.32 -12.40
N THR A 39 -4.01 -3.67 -12.78
CA THR A 39 -3.58 -5.07 -12.81
C THR A 39 -3.22 -5.55 -11.40
N GLY A 40 -3.15 -6.87 -11.18
CA GLY A 40 -2.67 -7.44 -9.92
C GLY A 40 -1.27 -6.94 -9.53
N GLN A 41 -0.41 -6.70 -10.54
CA GLN A 41 0.92 -6.13 -10.38
C GLN A 41 0.86 -4.68 -9.88
N ASP A 42 -0.02 -3.85 -10.45
CA ASP A 42 -0.19 -2.45 -10.04
C ASP A 42 -0.71 -2.33 -8.60
N LEU A 43 -1.60 -3.24 -8.20
CA LEU A 43 -2.13 -3.31 -6.84
C LEU A 43 -1.04 -3.73 -5.84
N ALA A 44 -0.17 -4.68 -6.21
CA ALA A 44 0.95 -5.09 -5.36
C ALA A 44 1.98 -3.95 -5.19
N ASP A 45 2.35 -3.27 -6.28
CA ASP A 45 3.26 -2.11 -6.25
C ASP A 45 2.67 -0.95 -5.45
N LEU A 46 1.36 -0.70 -5.58
CA LEU A 46 0.65 0.28 -4.77
C LEU A 46 0.72 -0.05 -3.28
N GLY A 47 0.52 -1.32 -2.91
CA GLY A 47 0.66 -1.78 -1.53
C GLY A 47 2.06 -1.56 -0.95
N ASP A 48 3.12 -1.84 -1.73
CA ASP A 48 4.51 -1.56 -1.36
C ASP A 48 4.76 -0.07 -1.13
N ARG A 49 4.35 0.78 -2.08
CA ARG A 49 4.52 2.24 -2.00
C ARG A 49 3.80 2.84 -0.80
N LEU A 50 2.59 2.36 -0.50
CA LEU A 50 1.83 2.81 0.67
C LEU A 50 2.56 2.46 1.97
N ARG A 51 3.14 1.26 2.09
CA ARG A 51 3.95 0.90 3.27
C ARG A 51 5.12 1.85 3.50
N ASP A 52 5.82 2.22 2.44
CA ASP A 52 6.98 3.11 2.52
C ASP A 52 6.55 4.54 2.83
N TRP A 53 5.47 5.00 2.19
CA TRP A 53 4.88 6.31 2.46
C TRP A 53 4.42 6.45 3.92
N PHE A 54 3.77 5.42 4.49
CA PHE A 54 3.35 5.42 5.89
C PHE A 54 4.56 5.52 6.84
N GLN A 55 5.66 4.82 6.53
CA GLN A 55 6.89 4.92 7.29
C GLN A 55 7.45 6.35 7.27
N LEU A 56 7.54 6.97 6.09
CA LEU A 56 8.03 8.35 5.94
C LEU A 56 7.17 9.35 6.71
N LEU A 57 5.84 9.26 6.60
CA LEU A 57 4.93 10.16 7.31
C LEU A 57 5.06 10.07 8.82
N ARG A 58 5.20 8.85 9.36
CA ARG A 58 5.37 8.65 10.79
C ARG A 58 6.70 9.22 11.28
N GLU A 59 7.80 9.00 10.54
CA GLU A 59 9.10 9.55 10.92
C GLU A 59 9.11 11.09 10.85
N ASN A 60 8.43 11.69 9.86
CA ASN A 60 8.22 13.15 9.81
C ASN A 60 7.39 13.66 11.00
N ALA A 61 6.35 12.94 11.40
CA ALA A 61 5.55 13.28 12.58
C ALA A 61 6.38 13.23 13.88
N LYS A 62 7.30 12.26 14.01
CA LYS A 62 8.23 12.18 15.16
C LYS A 62 9.23 13.34 15.17
N GLN A 63 9.77 13.73 14.01
CA GLN A 63 10.70 14.84 13.90
C GLN A 63 10.03 16.18 14.28
N ASN A 64 8.79 16.40 13.84
CA ASN A 64 8.00 17.58 14.23
C ASN A 64 7.59 17.56 15.72
N GLY A 65 7.56 16.40 16.37
CA GLY A 65 7.35 16.25 17.82
C GLY A 65 8.60 16.40 18.68
N SER A 66 9.80 16.36 18.09
CA SER A 66 11.08 16.32 18.81
C SER A 66 11.77 17.69 18.95
N GLY A 67 11.15 18.78 18.49
CA GLY A 67 11.61 20.15 18.69
C GLY A 67 11.32 20.76 20.08
N GLY A 68 10.89 19.95 21.06
CA GLY A 68 10.34 20.44 22.33
C GLY A 68 10.69 19.62 23.57
N ALA A 69 11.91 19.09 23.68
CA ALA A 69 12.39 18.47 24.91
C ALA A 69 13.90 18.70 25.14
N GLY A 70 14.31 19.97 25.08
CA GLY A 70 15.60 20.41 25.60
C GLY A 70 15.53 20.52 27.13
N THR A 71 15.98 19.47 27.81
CA THR A 71 16.26 19.40 29.25
C THR A 71 16.95 20.67 29.78
N ARG A 72 16.21 21.52 30.50
CA ARG A 72 16.82 22.45 31.46
C ARG A 72 17.06 21.71 32.77
N ARG A 73 18.32 21.35 33.03
CA ARG A 73 18.82 21.12 34.39
C ARG A 73 18.89 22.47 35.10
N GLY A 74 18.33 22.53 36.30
CA GLY A 74 18.34 23.71 37.16
C GLY A 74 17.45 23.46 38.37
N ALA A 75 17.87 22.53 39.23
CA ALA A 75 17.27 22.34 40.54
C ALA A 75 18.12 23.11 41.56
N GLU A 76 17.57 24.19 42.12
CA GLU A 76 18.02 24.75 43.39
C GLU A 76 16.80 25.11 44.24
N ALA A 77 16.91 24.83 45.53
CA ALA A 77 15.85 24.75 46.52
C ALA A 77 15.45 26.11 47.09
N GLY A 78 14.17 26.25 47.48
CA GLY A 78 13.65 27.39 48.24
C GLY A 78 12.31 27.08 48.92
N ARG A 79 12.32 27.13 50.25
CA ARG A 79 11.30 26.74 51.25
C ARG A 79 10.03 27.65 51.23
N PRO A 80 8.88 27.23 51.84
CA PRO A 80 7.59 27.88 51.62
C PRO A 80 7.21 28.92 52.69
N THR A 81 6.33 29.85 52.33
CA THR A 81 5.57 30.68 53.27
C THR A 81 4.10 30.79 52.83
N ARG A 82 3.22 30.47 53.78
CA ARG A 82 1.76 30.61 53.72
C ARG A 82 1.37 32.09 53.61
N HIS A 83 0.30 32.39 52.87
CA HIS A 83 -0.67 33.42 53.28
C HIS A 83 -2.08 33.06 52.84
N LEU A 84 -3.00 33.24 53.80
CA LEU A 84 -4.45 33.16 53.68
C LEU A 84 -5.00 34.42 53.00
N GLY A 85 -6.06 34.27 52.20
CA GLY A 85 -6.86 35.39 51.71
C GLY A 85 -8.00 34.92 50.82
N GLY A 86 -9.21 34.86 51.39
CA GLY A 86 -10.43 34.50 50.67
C GLY A 86 -10.91 35.60 49.71
N GLY A 87 -11.84 35.24 48.82
CA GLY A 87 -12.58 36.23 48.05
C GLY A 87 -13.23 35.73 46.77
N VAL A 88 -14.54 35.49 46.87
CA VAL A 88 -15.57 35.78 45.86
C VAL A 88 -15.69 34.85 44.64
N ARG A 89 -16.85 34.18 44.64
CA ARG A 89 -17.48 33.47 43.52
C ARG A 89 -17.65 34.40 42.32
N ARG A 90 -17.27 33.92 41.14
CA ARG A 90 -17.74 34.48 39.86
C ARG A 90 -18.37 33.37 39.02
N SER A 91 -19.70 33.45 38.91
CA SER A 91 -20.51 32.69 37.99
C SER A 91 -20.08 33.00 36.55
N ARG A 92 -19.57 32.01 35.83
CA ARG A 92 -19.41 32.06 34.38
C ARG A 92 -20.42 31.09 33.77
N GLY A 93 -21.21 31.64 32.85
CA GLY A 93 -22.38 31.01 32.25
C GLY A 93 -22.06 29.72 31.48
N ALA A 94 -23.11 28.93 31.34
CA ALA A 94 -23.17 27.74 30.51
C ALA A 94 -22.90 28.12 29.05
N ALA A 95 -21.67 27.89 28.60
CA ALA A 95 -21.35 27.77 27.19
C ALA A 95 -21.57 26.31 26.79
N ALA A 96 -22.30 26.12 25.69
CA ALA A 96 -22.66 24.84 25.10
C ALA A 96 -21.47 23.86 25.08
N SER A 97 -21.67 22.70 25.71
CA SER A 97 -20.75 21.58 25.65
C SER A 97 -20.72 21.02 24.23
N HIS A 98 -19.86 21.57 23.37
CA HIS A 98 -19.27 20.77 22.31
C HIS A 98 -18.32 19.79 22.99
N ALA A 99 -18.68 18.51 22.96
CA ALA A 99 -17.80 17.45 23.41
C ALA A 99 -16.49 17.55 22.61
N PRO A 100 -15.31 17.48 23.26
CA PRO A 100 -14.06 17.32 22.52
C PRO A 100 -14.11 16.00 21.73
N PRO A 101 -13.44 15.91 20.56
CA PRO A 101 -13.35 14.65 19.83
C PRO A 101 -12.82 13.56 20.78
N PRO A 102 -13.36 12.33 20.71
CA PRO A 102 -12.88 11.26 21.57
C PRO A 102 -11.38 11.10 21.35
N ARG A 103 -10.63 11.15 22.46
CA ARG A 103 -9.21 10.77 22.47
C ARG A 103 -9.16 9.32 21.96
N PRO A 104 -8.18 8.95 21.12
CA PRO A 104 -8.10 7.60 20.58
C PRO A 104 -8.17 6.63 21.76
N ALA A 105 -9.23 5.82 21.75
CA ALA A 105 -9.45 4.84 22.79
C ALA A 105 -8.18 3.98 22.86
N ALA A 106 -7.67 3.80 24.07
CA ALA A 106 -6.59 2.86 24.35
C ALA A 106 -7.10 1.42 24.23
N LEU A 107 -7.78 1.09 23.12
CA LEU A 107 -8.28 -0.24 22.84
C LEU A 107 -7.18 -1.01 22.12
N ASP A 108 -6.54 -1.85 22.92
CA ASP A 108 -5.83 -3.06 22.54
C ASP A 108 -4.61 -2.96 21.62
N LYS A 109 -3.50 -2.67 22.30
CA LYS A 109 -2.14 -3.15 21.96
C LYS A 109 -2.08 -4.64 21.55
N SER A 110 -3.10 -5.46 21.81
CA SER A 110 -3.10 -6.89 21.46
C SER A 110 -3.64 -7.22 20.07
N LEU A 111 -4.52 -6.40 19.47
CA LEU A 111 -4.96 -6.61 18.08
C LEU A 111 -4.01 -5.91 17.11
N ALA A 112 -3.46 -4.76 17.52
CA ALA A 112 -2.34 -4.09 16.87
C ALA A 112 -0.98 -4.78 17.10
N ALA A 113 -0.89 -5.80 17.98
CA ALA A 113 0.34 -6.59 18.18
C ALA A 113 0.75 -7.38 16.92
N GLY A 114 -0.19 -7.58 15.98
CA GLY A 114 0.07 -8.14 14.66
C GLY A 114 0.11 -7.10 13.54
N CYS A 115 0.24 -5.78 13.84
CA CYS A 115 0.35 -4.72 12.83
C CYS A 115 1.68 -3.96 12.87
N LYS A 116 2.38 -3.80 11.72
CA LYS A 116 3.72 -3.20 11.68
C LYS A 116 3.54 -1.76 12.13
N ASP A 117 4.41 -1.26 13.00
CA ASP A 117 4.18 0.00 13.72
C ASP A 117 3.84 1.21 12.82
N ALA A 118 4.26 1.24 11.55
CA ALA A 118 3.94 2.33 10.62
C ALA A 118 2.55 2.14 9.96
N VAL A 119 2.20 0.89 9.65
CA VAL A 119 0.93 0.50 9.06
C VAL A 119 -0.20 0.67 10.07
N GLY A 120 0.01 0.23 11.32
CA GLY A 120 -0.95 0.43 12.40
C GLY A 120 -1.08 1.90 12.81
N TRP A 121 0.01 2.67 12.77
CA TRP A 121 -0.04 4.11 13.00
C TRP A 121 -0.89 4.84 11.96
N MET A 122 -0.77 4.46 10.68
CA MET A 122 -1.59 5.05 9.63
C MET A 122 -3.07 4.68 9.79
N PHE A 123 -3.38 3.42 10.12
CA PHE A 123 -4.75 3.00 10.41
C PHE A 123 -5.41 3.92 11.45
N ALA A 124 -4.74 4.12 12.59
CA ALA A 124 -5.24 4.98 13.67
C ALA A 124 -5.34 6.47 13.30
N ARG A 125 -4.66 6.92 12.23
CA ARG A 125 -4.76 8.28 11.71
C ARG A 125 -6.01 8.45 10.84
N LEU A 126 -6.38 7.40 10.13
CA LEU A 126 -7.49 7.37 9.17
C LEU A 126 -8.81 7.02 9.85
N ASP A 127 -8.77 6.16 10.88
CA ASP A 127 -9.91 5.83 11.75
C ASP A 127 -10.25 7.04 12.63
N THR A 128 -10.92 8.02 12.02
CA THR A 128 -11.35 9.25 12.66
C THR A 128 -12.61 9.04 13.47
N SER A 129 -13.41 8.04 13.09
CA SER A 129 -14.58 7.60 13.83
C SER A 129 -14.21 6.84 15.11
N GLY A 130 -13.05 6.16 15.12
CA GLY A 130 -12.53 5.38 16.23
C GLY A 130 -13.22 4.03 16.41
N ASP A 131 -13.82 3.50 15.34
CA ASP A 131 -14.64 2.28 15.38
C ASP A 131 -13.86 1.01 14.99
N LEU A 132 -12.56 1.13 14.68
CA LEU A 132 -11.67 0.07 14.22
C LEU A 132 -11.99 -0.50 12.83
N PHE A 133 -12.78 0.24 12.05
CA PHE A 133 -13.00 -0.01 10.64
C PHE A 133 -12.57 1.23 9.85
N LEU A 134 -12.17 1.03 8.60
CA LEU A 134 -11.96 2.12 7.66
C LEU A 134 -13.06 2.04 6.62
N GLU A 135 -13.98 3.00 6.67
CA GLU A 135 -15.00 3.17 5.65
C GLU A 135 -14.48 3.95 4.44
N GLN A 136 -15.24 3.94 3.34
CA GLN A 136 -14.81 4.60 2.09
C GLN A 136 -14.49 6.09 2.26
N ALA A 137 -15.19 6.78 3.17
CA ALA A 137 -14.96 8.19 3.47
C ALA A 137 -13.62 8.44 4.20
N GLU A 138 -13.24 7.55 5.11
CA GLU A 138 -11.98 7.61 5.85
C GLU A 138 -10.80 7.23 4.95
N LEU A 139 -10.98 6.22 4.10
CA LEU A 139 -9.99 5.82 3.09
C LEU A 139 -9.76 6.91 2.04
N ALA A 140 -10.75 7.77 1.76
CA ALA A 140 -10.60 8.88 0.83
C ALA A 140 -9.58 9.93 1.31
N ALA A 141 -9.23 9.95 2.60
CA ALA A 141 -8.17 10.81 3.12
C ALA A 141 -6.77 10.36 2.63
N ILE A 142 -6.61 9.12 2.18
CA ILE A 142 -5.45 8.68 1.39
C ILE A 142 -5.68 9.14 -0.05
N ASN A 143 -5.62 10.44 -0.29
CA ASN A 143 -5.61 10.95 -1.66
C ASN A 143 -4.16 10.99 -2.17
N LEU A 144 -3.81 9.99 -2.98
CA LEU A 144 -2.68 10.06 -3.90
C LEU A 144 -3.27 10.29 -5.29
N ASP A 145 -3.17 11.51 -5.81
CA ASP A 145 -3.74 11.93 -7.11
C ASP A 145 -3.35 11.00 -8.27
N LYS A 146 -2.25 10.25 -8.13
CA LYS A 146 -1.75 9.30 -9.14
C LYS A 146 -2.41 7.91 -9.08
N TYR A 147 -2.99 7.52 -7.94
CA TYR A 147 -3.44 6.15 -7.70
C TYR A 147 -4.91 6.05 -7.28
N GLU A 148 -5.70 7.13 -7.31
CA GLU A 148 -7.14 7.11 -6.95
C GLU A 148 -7.91 5.95 -7.64
N VAL A 149 -7.59 5.68 -8.91
CA VAL A 149 -8.21 4.60 -9.69
C VAL A 149 -7.90 3.20 -9.10
N CYS A 150 -6.71 3.01 -8.54
CA CYS A 150 -6.23 1.72 -8.02
C CYS A 150 -6.38 1.56 -6.51
N ILE A 151 -6.43 2.65 -5.76
CA ILE A 151 -6.59 2.65 -4.30
C ILE A 151 -7.91 1.99 -3.91
N ARG A 152 -8.99 2.29 -4.63
CA ARG A 152 -10.29 1.67 -4.38
C ARG A 152 -10.30 0.17 -4.69
N ALA A 153 -9.69 -0.22 -5.82
CA ALA A 153 -9.55 -1.63 -6.18
C ALA A 153 -8.64 -2.39 -5.21
N PHE A 154 -7.61 -1.72 -4.68
CA PHE A 154 -6.69 -2.26 -3.68
C PHE A 154 -7.40 -2.50 -2.35
N PHE A 155 -8.15 -1.54 -1.82
CA PHE A 155 -8.86 -1.75 -0.55
C PHE A 155 -9.99 -2.78 -0.66
N ASN A 156 -10.62 -2.90 -1.83
CA ASN A 156 -11.56 -3.99 -2.10
C ASN A 156 -10.88 -5.37 -2.13
N SER A 157 -9.59 -5.45 -2.47
CA SER A 157 -8.86 -6.73 -2.39
C SER A 157 -8.38 -7.05 -0.97
N CYS A 158 -8.27 -6.03 -0.11
CA CYS A 158 -8.02 -6.19 1.32
C CYS A 158 -9.29 -6.61 2.11
N ASP A 159 -10.48 -6.19 1.67
CA ASP A 159 -11.78 -6.54 2.26
C ASP A 159 -12.12 -8.01 1.99
N THR A 160 -11.63 -8.88 2.89
CA THR A 160 -11.79 -10.33 2.80
C THR A 160 -13.23 -10.73 3.13
N HIS A 161 -13.87 -9.97 4.00
CA HIS A 161 -15.26 -10.19 4.41
C HIS A 161 -16.29 -9.63 3.42
N LYS A 162 -15.86 -8.78 2.48
CA LYS A 162 -16.68 -8.11 1.46
C LYS A 162 -17.82 -7.29 2.06
N ASP A 163 -17.58 -6.68 3.22
CA ASP A 163 -18.57 -5.88 3.93
C ASP A 163 -18.50 -4.38 3.58
N GLY A 164 -17.60 -4.01 2.67
CA GLY A 164 -17.39 -2.64 2.21
C GLY A 164 -16.58 -1.78 3.18
N ARG A 165 -16.02 -2.38 4.23
CA ARG A 165 -15.14 -1.74 5.20
C ARG A 165 -13.87 -2.57 5.33
N VAL A 166 -12.80 -1.92 5.75
CA VAL A 166 -11.54 -2.61 6.04
C VAL A 166 -11.30 -2.57 7.53
N SER A 167 -11.44 -3.72 8.20
CA SER A 167 -11.12 -3.82 9.63
C SER A 167 -9.63 -3.64 9.90
N THR A 168 -9.25 -3.34 11.16
CA THR A 168 -7.82 -3.33 11.56
C THR A 168 -7.10 -4.61 11.17
N ALA A 169 -7.74 -5.79 11.31
CA ALA A 169 -7.12 -7.07 10.99
C ALA A 169 -6.88 -7.24 9.48
N GLU A 170 -7.87 -6.91 8.65
CA GLU A 170 -7.75 -6.95 7.18
C GLU A 170 -6.72 -5.95 6.67
N TRP A 171 -6.71 -4.74 7.22
CA TRP A 171 -5.71 -3.73 6.92
C TRP A 171 -4.30 -4.26 7.20
N CYS A 172 -4.08 -4.76 8.41
CA CYS A 172 -2.78 -5.26 8.81
C CYS A 172 -2.39 -6.48 7.97
N PHE A 173 -3.30 -7.43 7.73
CA PHE A 173 -3.02 -8.58 6.86
C PHE A 173 -2.71 -8.17 5.42
N CYS A 174 -3.45 -7.21 4.85
CA CYS A 174 -3.24 -6.74 3.48
C CYS A 174 -1.84 -6.13 3.29
N PHE A 175 -1.38 -5.35 4.28
CA PHE A 175 -0.04 -4.78 4.26
C PHE A 175 1.05 -5.72 4.81
N TRP A 176 0.69 -6.78 5.52
CA TRP A 176 1.60 -7.79 6.06
C TRP A 176 1.55 -9.10 5.29
N ARG A 177 1.03 -9.14 4.05
CA ARG A 177 1.45 -10.18 3.10
C ARG A 177 2.96 -10.01 2.95
N GLU A 178 3.74 -10.77 3.72
CA GLU A 178 5.17 -10.93 3.48
C GLU A 178 5.33 -11.20 2.00
N LYS A 179 6.25 -10.46 1.34
CA LYS A 179 6.51 -10.62 -0.08
C LYS A 179 6.71 -12.13 -0.33
N PRO A 180 5.85 -12.76 -1.16
CA PRO A 180 5.89 -14.20 -1.35
C PRO A 180 7.27 -14.59 -1.87
N PRO A 181 7.72 -15.82 -1.57
CA PRO A 181 9.14 -16.16 -1.56
C PRO A 181 9.81 -15.96 -2.93
N CYS A 182 9.09 -16.19 -4.03
CA CYS A 182 9.60 -15.97 -5.39
C CYS A 182 9.79 -14.49 -5.72
N LEU A 183 8.80 -13.63 -5.42
CA LEU A 183 8.96 -12.18 -5.62
C LEU A 183 10.04 -11.59 -4.73
N ARG A 184 10.18 -12.09 -3.50
CA ARG A 184 11.27 -11.70 -2.59
C ARG A 184 12.63 -12.03 -3.20
N GLU A 185 12.76 -13.17 -3.87
CA GLU A 185 13.99 -13.55 -4.55
C GLU A 185 14.25 -12.69 -5.79
N LEU A 186 13.21 -12.40 -6.58
CA LEU A 186 13.32 -11.46 -7.72
C LEU A 186 13.80 -10.07 -7.30
N GLU A 187 13.25 -9.52 -6.22
CA GLU A 187 13.66 -8.22 -5.69
C GLU A 187 15.14 -8.23 -5.26
N LYS A 188 15.59 -9.30 -4.59
CA LYS A 188 17.02 -9.46 -4.25
C LYS A 188 17.90 -9.48 -5.49
N ILE A 189 17.50 -10.22 -6.53
CA ILE A 189 18.26 -10.31 -7.79
C ILE A 189 18.36 -8.93 -8.44
N GLN A 190 17.27 -8.16 -8.50
CA GLN A 190 17.27 -6.80 -9.05
C GLN A 190 18.22 -5.86 -8.29
N ILE A 191 18.23 -5.91 -6.96
CA ILE A 191 19.12 -5.11 -6.13
C ILE A 191 20.59 -5.55 -6.31
N GLN A 192 20.84 -6.86 -6.41
CA GLN A 192 22.19 -7.39 -6.63
C GLN A 192 22.73 -7.07 -8.01
N GLU A 193 21.93 -7.18 -9.06
CA GLU A 193 22.29 -6.79 -10.43
C GLU A 193 22.62 -5.29 -10.52
N ALA A 194 21.84 -4.45 -9.83
CA ALA A 194 22.13 -3.03 -9.71
C ALA A 194 23.44 -2.73 -8.95
N ALA A 195 23.79 -3.57 -7.96
CA ALA A 195 24.97 -3.40 -7.12
C ALA A 195 26.25 -4.03 -7.69
N LYS A 196 26.17 -5.12 -8.46
CA LYS A 196 27.30 -5.84 -9.07
C LYS A 196 26.89 -6.56 -10.35
N LYS A 197 27.50 -6.20 -11.47
CA LYS A 197 27.42 -6.92 -12.76
C LYS A 197 27.97 -8.34 -12.63
N LYS A 198 27.16 -9.32 -12.23
CA LYS A 198 27.49 -10.75 -12.32
C LYS A 198 26.60 -11.40 -13.39
N PRO A 199 27.08 -11.54 -14.63
CA PRO A 199 26.33 -12.30 -15.62
C PRO A 199 26.22 -13.77 -15.16
N GLY A 200 25.00 -14.32 -15.22
CA GLY A 200 24.71 -15.73 -14.90
C GLY A 200 23.92 -15.98 -13.62
N ILE A 201 23.25 -14.97 -13.04
CA ILE A 201 22.29 -15.20 -11.94
C ILE A 201 21.00 -15.79 -12.51
N PHE A 202 20.57 -16.92 -11.97
CA PHE A 202 19.28 -17.55 -12.29
C PHE A 202 18.12 -16.64 -11.84
N ILE A 203 17.20 -16.34 -12.77
CA ILE A 203 15.97 -15.57 -12.46
C ILE A 203 14.80 -16.56 -12.36
N PRO A 204 14.18 -16.74 -11.18
CA PRO A 204 13.07 -17.65 -11.01
C PRO A 204 11.80 -17.16 -11.71
N SER A 205 10.95 -18.09 -12.12
CA SER A 205 9.62 -17.82 -12.67
C SER A 205 8.58 -17.82 -11.55
N CYS A 206 7.91 -16.68 -11.35
CA CYS A 206 6.84 -16.55 -10.36
C CYS A 206 5.45 -16.62 -11.00
N ASP A 207 4.46 -17.06 -10.23
CA ASP A 207 3.04 -16.95 -10.59
C ASP A 207 2.46 -15.56 -10.26
N GLU A 208 1.18 -15.37 -10.53
CA GLU A 208 0.47 -14.09 -10.29
C GLU A 208 0.33 -13.75 -8.80
N ASP A 209 0.35 -14.77 -7.92
CA ASP A 209 0.33 -14.62 -6.47
C ASP A 209 1.73 -14.39 -5.88
N GLY A 210 2.77 -14.47 -6.71
CA GLY A 210 4.16 -14.22 -6.38
C GLY A 210 4.90 -15.41 -5.74
N TYR A 211 4.35 -16.61 -5.81
CA TYR A 211 4.99 -17.87 -5.44
C TYR A 211 5.76 -18.46 -6.63
N TYR A 212 6.60 -19.47 -6.39
CA TYR A 212 7.32 -20.12 -7.48
C TYR A 212 6.35 -20.90 -8.36
N ARG A 213 6.47 -20.75 -9.69
CA ARG A 213 5.78 -21.65 -10.60
C ARG A 213 6.32 -23.06 -10.41
N LYS A 214 5.43 -24.06 -10.51
CA LYS A 214 5.79 -25.47 -10.34
C LYS A 214 6.94 -25.94 -11.23
N LEU A 215 7.12 -25.35 -12.41
CA LEU A 215 8.21 -25.65 -13.33
C LEU A 215 9.14 -24.44 -13.41
N GLN A 216 10.41 -24.64 -13.05
CA GLN A 216 11.49 -23.67 -13.20
C GLN A 216 12.43 -24.13 -14.30
N CYS A 217 12.93 -23.21 -15.12
CA CYS A 217 13.83 -23.53 -16.22
C CYS A 217 14.97 -22.51 -16.28
N GLU A 218 16.20 -23.00 -16.48
CA GLU A 218 17.36 -22.13 -16.65
C GLU A 218 17.28 -21.30 -17.95
N GLN A 219 17.74 -20.05 -17.88
CA GLN A 219 17.75 -19.17 -19.05
C GLN A 219 18.80 -19.62 -20.07
N GLY A 220 18.41 -19.70 -21.34
CA GLY A 220 19.29 -20.12 -22.43
C GLY A 220 19.11 -21.56 -22.89
N GLY A 221 18.04 -22.24 -22.43
CA GLY A 221 17.71 -23.60 -22.85
C GLY A 221 18.39 -24.69 -22.03
N GLY A 222 18.69 -24.39 -20.76
CA GLY A 222 19.25 -25.33 -19.79
C GLY A 222 18.22 -26.30 -19.22
N GLU A 223 18.55 -26.87 -18.06
CA GLU A 223 17.71 -27.85 -17.36
C GLU A 223 16.45 -27.20 -16.76
N CYS A 224 15.36 -27.98 -16.69
CA CYS A 224 14.14 -27.59 -16.00
C CYS A 224 13.87 -28.55 -14.85
N TRP A 225 13.38 -28.03 -13.72
CA TRP A 225 13.07 -28.79 -12.53
C TRP A 225 11.73 -28.38 -11.94
N CYS A 226 11.16 -29.27 -11.13
CA CYS A 226 9.91 -29.01 -10.44
C CYS A 226 10.18 -28.41 -9.06
N VAL A 227 9.35 -27.48 -8.61
CA VAL A 227 9.38 -26.93 -7.26
C VAL A 227 7.98 -26.82 -6.65
N ASP A 228 7.91 -26.77 -5.34
CA ASP A 228 6.72 -26.36 -4.60
C ASP A 228 6.54 -24.82 -4.61
N PRO A 229 5.41 -24.28 -4.12
CA PRO A 229 5.19 -22.83 -4.08
C PRO A 229 6.25 -22.03 -3.29
N LEU A 230 7.00 -22.67 -2.40
CA LEU A 230 8.06 -22.06 -1.59
C LEU A 230 9.44 -22.13 -2.26
N GLY A 231 9.56 -22.87 -3.37
CA GLY A 231 10.79 -23.01 -4.15
C GLY A 231 11.63 -24.24 -3.77
N LEU A 232 11.05 -25.22 -3.06
CA LEU A 232 11.71 -26.49 -2.73
C LEU A 232 11.46 -27.52 -3.85
N GLU A 233 12.52 -28.19 -4.30
CA GLU A 233 12.51 -29.22 -5.35
C GLU A 233 11.94 -30.58 -4.90
#